data_AF-A0A9Q1B5B2-F1
#
_entry.id   AF-A0A9Q1B5B2-F1
#
_cell.length_a   1.000
_cell.length_b   1.000
_cell.length_c   1.000
_cell.angle_alpha   90.00
_cell.angle_beta   90.00
_cell.angle_gamma   90.00
#
_symmetry.space_group_name_H-M   'P 1'
#
loop_
_entity.id
_entity.type
_entity.pdbx_description
1 polymer ?
#
loop_
_entity_poly.entity_id
_entity_poly.type
_entity_poly.pdbx_seq_one_letter_code
_entity_poly.pdbx_strand_id
1 'polypeptide(L)'
;MLGTVLMPHVLQRAANNSQHVYPASQPSAFSVIHSKPSDVRGSRDYTNVTRWPNFATVLLRVVQMSAQATQKMQTMAELVDQTENNLLECKVCFEKYNQQKKHRPRNLPCGHVMCFECVMSLAHPRNFKLECPFCRRACKSSDTSDCLPLLHLMEILSPSSAAPVPVSGKMVARTTEDIAVPASQVLMFSRSFGGWGTLINPTGMAVCQKSGCAAVAHDGKKRIKLFTFTGDCLQQFGERGQAENDIRYPNDVTITLDSHVVVTDGGDCSVKVFDFNGRGKLALRESFCLPWGLDTTPQNDVIMTDSGTGILYCLTADFKRGEVKEVKKLHSGLCNPRKVAVSQTSGAIAVIEHLTAKGPSYGSTRLKVFSADMQIISQVDSFGLSLFFPSRVYASGVTFTREGHIVVTDACNQAVFCLGKPEEFPICKPMVTQGLSYPLALAFATDNSLIVLDGGDHSLKVYTAS
;
A
#
# COMPACT_ATOMS: atom_id res chain seq x y z
N MET A 1 14.72 -50.01 -13.02
CA MET A 1 15.25 -49.52 -14.31
C MET A 1 15.13 -48.01 -14.32
N LEU A 2 16.24 -47.36 -14.63
CA LEU A 2 16.41 -45.91 -14.69
C LEU A 2 15.52 -45.29 -15.76
N GLY A 3 15.06 -44.07 -15.50
CA GLY A 3 14.27 -43.24 -16.42
C GLY A 3 14.41 -41.77 -16.08
N THR A 4 15.63 -41.27 -16.24
CA THR A 4 16.07 -39.88 -16.12
C THR A 4 15.33 -39.01 -17.15
N VAL A 5 14.67 -37.93 -16.71
CA VAL A 5 14.16 -36.89 -17.62
C VAL A 5 14.77 -35.54 -17.23
N LEU A 6 15.43 -34.96 -18.22
CA LEU A 6 16.30 -33.80 -18.19
C LEU A 6 15.56 -32.49 -17.85
N MET A 7 16.17 -31.72 -16.95
CA MET A 7 15.94 -30.28 -16.78
C MET A 7 16.79 -29.50 -17.78
N PRO A 8 16.29 -28.45 -18.44
CA PRO A 8 17.16 -27.51 -19.13
C PRO A 8 17.70 -26.46 -18.15
N HIS A 9 19.01 -26.55 -17.93
CA HIS A 9 19.87 -25.48 -17.42
C HIS A 9 19.73 -24.22 -18.28
N VAL A 10 19.43 -23.08 -17.66
CA VAL A 10 19.78 -21.76 -18.18
C VAL A 10 20.52 -21.04 -17.07
N LEU A 11 21.83 -20.85 -17.25
CA LEU A 11 22.68 -19.77 -16.69
C LEU A 11 24.15 -20.19 -16.79
N GLN A 12 24.86 -19.77 -17.84
CA GLN A 12 26.25 -19.32 -17.74
C GLN A 12 26.80 -18.72 -19.05
N ARG A 13 27.66 -17.71 -18.85
CA ARG A 13 28.48 -16.90 -19.78
C ARG A 13 27.76 -15.66 -20.34
N ALA A 14 28.34 -14.45 -20.31
CA ALA A 14 29.74 -14.07 -20.15
C ALA A 14 29.89 -12.75 -19.38
N ALA A 15 30.88 -12.72 -18.48
CA ALA A 15 31.50 -11.51 -17.96
C ALA A 15 32.80 -11.29 -18.76
N ASN A 16 33.03 -10.07 -19.28
CA ASN A 16 34.34 -9.40 -19.24
C ASN A 16 34.31 -8.01 -19.91
N ASN A 17 34.95 -7.07 -19.20
CA ASN A 17 35.48 -5.76 -19.58
C ASN A 17 34.46 -4.67 -19.95
N SER A 18 34.56 -3.44 -19.43
CA SER A 18 35.78 -2.64 -19.29
C SER A 18 35.72 -1.61 -18.13
N GLN A 19 36.89 -1.40 -17.54
CA GLN A 19 37.25 -0.40 -16.54
C GLN A 19 37.05 1.03 -17.03
N HIS A 20 36.58 1.95 -16.17
CA HIS A 20 37.04 3.34 -16.17
C HIS A 20 37.04 3.90 -14.74
N VAL A 21 38.23 4.31 -14.33
CA VAL A 21 38.60 4.95 -13.07
C VAL A 21 38.43 6.46 -13.21
N TYR A 22 37.84 7.14 -12.22
CA TYR A 22 38.14 8.55 -11.92
C TYR A 22 38.12 8.80 -10.40
N PRO A 23 39.07 9.61 -9.87
CA PRO A 23 39.34 9.72 -8.44
C PRO A 23 38.57 10.86 -7.74
N ALA A 24 38.45 10.72 -6.43
CA ALA A 24 37.87 11.68 -5.50
C ALA A 24 38.83 12.85 -5.20
N SER A 25 38.30 14.08 -5.13
CA SER A 25 38.99 15.25 -4.60
C SER A 25 38.13 15.92 -3.50
N GLN A 26 38.73 16.08 -2.32
CA GLN A 26 38.19 16.86 -1.20
C GLN A 26 38.45 18.36 -1.41
N PRO A 27 37.60 19.28 -0.90
CA PRO A 27 37.95 20.69 -0.86
C PRO A 27 38.55 21.11 0.49
N SER A 28 39.66 21.84 0.39
CA SER A 28 40.42 22.50 1.46
C SER A 28 39.79 23.82 1.92
N ALA A 29 40.03 24.16 3.20
CA ALA A 29 39.55 25.32 3.92
C ALA A 29 40.04 26.68 3.36
N PHE A 30 39.18 27.71 3.42
CA PHE A 30 39.53 29.11 3.16
C PHE A 30 39.71 29.88 4.48
N SER A 31 40.85 30.56 4.59
CA SER A 31 41.22 31.49 5.67
C SER A 31 40.72 32.91 5.40
N VAL A 32 40.20 33.58 6.43
CA VAL A 32 39.73 34.97 6.42
C VAL A 32 40.90 35.94 6.69
N ILE A 33 41.06 36.99 5.88
CA ILE A 33 41.97 38.11 6.14
C ILE A 33 41.13 39.36 6.45
N HIS A 34 41.40 39.98 7.61
CA HIS A 34 40.87 41.27 8.03
C HIS A 34 41.75 42.43 7.55
N SER A 35 41.14 43.50 7.03
CA SER A 35 41.75 44.82 6.91
C SER A 35 40.78 45.91 7.35
N LYS A 36 41.21 46.76 8.30
CA LYS A 36 40.50 47.95 8.81
C LYS A 36 40.53 49.12 7.81
N PRO A 37 39.54 50.04 7.78
CA PRO A 37 39.64 51.29 7.04
C PRO A 37 39.97 52.50 7.95
N SER A 38 40.60 53.50 7.35
CA SER A 38 40.96 54.81 7.90
C SER A 38 39.95 55.90 7.52
N ASP A 39 39.73 56.84 8.45
CA ASP A 39 38.83 58.00 8.41
C ASP A 39 39.13 59.06 7.34
N VAL A 40 38.08 59.62 6.72
CA VAL A 40 38.02 61.05 6.30
C VAL A 40 36.58 61.58 6.47
N ARG A 41 36.46 62.74 7.10
CA ARG A 41 35.22 63.48 7.39
C ARG A 41 34.78 64.35 6.19
N GLY A 42 33.46 64.47 5.99
CA GLY A 42 32.81 65.47 5.15
C GLY A 42 31.30 65.52 5.45
N SER A 43 30.74 66.71 5.60
CA SER A 43 29.50 67.06 6.34
C SER A 43 28.23 67.28 5.49
N ARG A 44 27.04 67.07 6.12
CA ARG A 44 25.69 67.66 5.87
C ARG A 44 25.00 67.28 4.52
N ASP A 45 23.70 67.05 4.35
CA ASP A 45 22.45 67.14 5.14
C ASP A 45 21.36 66.21 4.51
N TYR A 46 20.34 65.85 5.31
CA TYR A 46 19.04 65.20 5.08
C TYR A 46 18.51 65.03 3.62
N THR A 47 18.05 63.86 3.15
CA THR A 47 16.72 63.23 3.41
C THR A 47 16.55 61.90 2.63
N ASN A 48 15.78 60.96 3.20
CA ASN A 48 15.11 59.80 2.58
C ASN A 48 15.91 58.85 1.64
N VAL A 49 16.42 57.75 2.20
CA VAL A 49 16.69 56.52 1.44
C VAL A 49 16.02 55.34 2.14
N THR A 50 15.14 54.67 1.41
CA THR A 50 14.48 53.41 1.76
C THR A 50 15.49 52.38 2.24
N ARG A 51 15.14 51.69 3.34
CA ARG A 51 15.96 50.67 4.00
C ARG A 51 16.08 49.43 3.10
N TRP A 52 17.17 49.31 2.34
CA TRP A 52 17.48 48.08 1.61
C TRP A 52 17.81 46.97 2.63
N PRO A 53 17.28 45.74 2.47
CA PRO A 53 17.66 44.63 3.35
C PRO A 53 19.17 44.33 3.19
N ASN A 54 19.85 44.06 4.32
CA ASN A 54 21.26 43.70 4.35
C ASN A 54 21.58 42.66 3.26
N PHE A 55 22.53 42.98 2.37
CA PHE A 55 22.94 42.12 1.25
C PHE A 55 23.26 40.68 1.70
N ALA A 56 23.85 40.51 2.89
CA ALA A 56 24.12 39.20 3.47
C ALA A 56 22.85 38.36 3.73
N THR A 57 21.75 38.99 4.16
CA THR A 57 20.47 38.30 4.44
C THR A 57 19.76 37.91 3.16
N VAL A 58 19.87 38.74 2.11
CA VAL A 58 19.34 38.43 0.77
C VAL A 58 20.15 37.29 0.15
N LEU A 59 21.48 37.33 0.24
CA LEU A 59 22.35 36.26 -0.25
C LEU A 59 22.07 34.93 0.46
N LEU A 60 21.91 34.94 1.80
CA LEU A 60 21.58 33.73 2.56
C LEU A 60 20.23 33.12 2.14
N ARG A 61 19.22 33.97 1.90
CA ARG A 61 17.90 33.54 1.42
C ARG A 61 17.98 32.99 0.00
N VAL A 62 18.74 33.63 -0.89
CA VAL A 62 18.96 33.14 -2.26
C VAL A 62 19.71 31.81 -2.26
N VAL A 63 20.69 31.62 -1.38
CA VAL A 63 21.42 30.35 -1.22
C VAL A 63 20.55 29.25 -0.59
N GLN A 64 19.69 29.58 0.38
CA GLN A 64 18.71 28.62 0.91
C GLN A 64 17.64 28.25 -0.12
N MET A 65 17.16 29.22 -0.90
CA MET A 65 16.20 28.99 -1.98
C MET A 65 16.81 28.17 -3.12
N SER A 66 18.08 28.42 -3.47
CA SER A 66 18.78 27.63 -4.48
C SER A 66 19.06 26.21 -3.98
N ALA A 67 19.48 26.03 -2.73
CA ALA A 67 19.63 24.70 -2.12
C ALA A 67 18.30 23.93 -2.07
N GLN A 68 17.19 24.58 -1.70
CA GLN A 68 15.85 23.98 -1.74
C GLN A 68 15.38 23.67 -3.16
N ALA A 69 15.71 24.51 -4.15
CA ALA A 69 15.39 24.26 -5.55
C ALA A 69 16.22 23.10 -6.12
N THR A 70 17.51 23.03 -5.81
CA THR A 70 18.39 21.92 -6.20
C THR A 70 17.96 20.60 -5.54
N GLN A 71 17.56 20.63 -4.27
CA GLN A 71 17.01 19.48 -3.57
C GLN A 71 15.68 19.03 -4.20
N LYS A 72 14.77 19.97 -4.51
CA LYS A 72 13.52 19.67 -5.24
C LYS A 72 13.78 19.09 -6.63
N MET A 73 14.74 19.61 -7.39
CA MET A 73 15.09 19.09 -8.72
C MET A 73 15.72 17.69 -8.65
N GLN A 74 16.58 17.42 -7.67
CA GLN A 74 17.12 16.07 -7.41
C GLN A 74 16.01 15.09 -7.01
N THR A 75 15.07 15.52 -6.16
CA THR A 75 13.91 14.71 -5.77
C THR A 75 13.00 14.45 -6.97
N MET A 76 12.82 15.44 -7.85
CA MET A 76 12.01 15.31 -9.07
C MET A 76 12.67 14.37 -10.09
N ALA A 77 13.99 14.45 -10.27
CA ALA A 77 14.75 13.53 -11.13
C ALA A 77 14.72 12.09 -10.59
N GLU A 78 14.86 11.91 -9.28
CA GLU A 78 14.69 10.60 -8.62
C GLU A 78 13.26 10.06 -8.73
N LEU A 79 12.25 10.91 -8.65
CA LEU A 79 10.83 10.54 -8.83
C LEU A 79 10.53 10.15 -10.29
N VAL A 80 11.12 10.84 -11.27
CA VAL A 80 11.00 10.51 -12.70
C VAL A 80 11.66 9.17 -13.00
N ASP A 81 12.90 8.94 -12.54
CA ASP A 81 13.60 7.66 -12.70
C ASP A 81 12.90 6.49 -11.97
N GLN A 82 12.35 6.75 -10.78
CA GLN A 82 11.53 5.78 -10.04
C GLN A 82 10.21 5.46 -10.75
N THR A 83 9.61 6.45 -11.40
CA THR A 83 8.39 6.30 -12.19
C THR A 83 8.65 5.50 -13.46
N GLU A 84 9.71 5.82 -14.20
CA GLU A 84 10.09 5.11 -15.43
C GLU A 84 10.49 3.65 -15.17
N ASN A 85 11.16 3.35 -14.06
CA ASN A 85 11.64 1.99 -13.78
C ASN A 85 10.69 1.14 -12.93
N ASN A 86 9.78 1.73 -12.12
CA ASN A 86 8.86 0.92 -11.29
C ASN A 86 7.40 0.94 -11.75
N LEU A 87 6.90 2.00 -12.38
CA LEU A 87 5.50 2.07 -12.84
C LEU A 87 5.33 1.57 -14.27
N LEU A 88 6.36 1.73 -15.11
CA LEU A 88 6.31 1.36 -16.52
C LEU A 88 6.84 -0.06 -16.80
N GLU A 89 6.96 -0.93 -15.81
CA GLU A 89 7.35 -2.32 -15.98
C GLU A 89 6.26 -3.30 -15.51
N CYS A 90 6.09 -4.40 -16.24
CA CYS A 90 5.26 -5.51 -15.81
C CYS A 90 5.95 -6.26 -14.67
N LYS A 91 5.31 -6.38 -13.51
CA LYS A 91 5.91 -7.05 -12.33
C LYS A 91 5.86 -8.59 -12.39
N VAL A 92 5.34 -9.15 -13.47
CA VAL A 92 5.32 -10.59 -13.72
C VAL A 92 6.45 -11.01 -14.64
N CYS A 93 6.63 -10.32 -15.78
CA CYS A 93 7.69 -10.63 -16.74
C CYS A 93 8.89 -9.67 -16.70
N PHE A 94 8.82 -8.60 -15.90
CA PHE A 94 9.84 -7.56 -15.77
C PHE A 94 10.17 -6.78 -17.06
N GLU A 95 9.29 -6.88 -18.06
CA GLU A 95 9.42 -6.13 -19.32
C GLU A 95 8.70 -4.78 -19.24
N LYS A 96 9.24 -3.77 -19.92
CA LYS A 96 8.63 -2.44 -20.01
C LYS A 96 7.27 -2.51 -20.71
N TYR A 97 6.30 -1.79 -20.16
CA TYR A 97 5.01 -1.60 -20.81
C TYR A 97 5.17 -0.87 -22.14
N ASN A 98 4.36 -1.23 -23.12
CA ASN A 98 4.30 -0.56 -24.41
C ASN A 98 2.84 -0.36 -24.86
N GLN A 99 2.61 0.49 -25.86
CA GLN A 99 1.26 0.71 -26.39
C GLN A 99 0.75 -0.49 -27.23
N GLN A 100 1.64 -1.42 -27.61
CA GLN A 100 1.36 -2.56 -28.47
C GLN A 100 0.70 -3.70 -27.67
N LYS A 101 -0.02 -4.60 -28.36
CA LYS A 101 -0.83 -5.65 -27.71
C LYS A 101 -0.07 -6.51 -26.69
N LYS A 102 1.22 -6.79 -26.88
CA LYS A 102 1.96 -7.72 -26.03
C LYS A 102 2.23 -7.17 -24.63
N HIS A 103 2.91 -6.02 -24.52
CA HIS A 103 3.25 -5.41 -23.24
C HIS A 103 2.30 -4.28 -22.84
N ARG A 104 1.05 -4.29 -23.35
CA ARG A 104 0.04 -3.32 -22.94
C ARG A 104 -0.34 -3.51 -21.47
N PRO A 105 -0.28 -2.48 -20.62
CA PRO A 105 -0.65 -2.61 -19.21
C PRO A 105 -2.16 -2.82 -19.08
N ARG A 106 -2.54 -3.86 -18.34
CA ARG A 106 -3.91 -4.29 -18.11
C ARG A 106 -4.22 -4.29 -16.62
N ASN A 107 -5.31 -3.64 -16.25
CA ASN A 107 -5.90 -3.76 -14.93
C ASN A 107 -6.63 -5.10 -14.85
N LEU A 108 -6.25 -5.92 -13.87
CA LEU A 108 -7.09 -7.05 -13.47
C LEU A 108 -8.32 -6.52 -12.73
N PRO A 109 -9.42 -7.30 -12.62
CA PRO A 109 -10.56 -6.94 -11.77
C PRO A 109 -10.20 -6.71 -10.29
N CYS A 110 -8.97 -7.07 -9.91
CA CYS A 110 -8.42 -6.85 -8.59
C CYS A 110 -7.60 -5.56 -8.42
N GLY A 111 -7.66 -4.64 -9.39
CA GLY A 111 -6.90 -3.39 -9.40
C GLY A 111 -5.43 -3.53 -9.80
N HIS A 112 -4.80 -4.66 -9.53
CA HIS A 112 -3.40 -4.89 -9.88
C HIS A 112 -3.15 -4.87 -11.39
N VAL A 113 -1.98 -4.35 -11.76
CA VAL A 113 -1.58 -4.20 -13.16
C VAL A 113 -0.51 -5.20 -13.56
N MET A 114 -0.68 -5.81 -14.73
CA MET A 114 0.37 -6.53 -15.44
C MET A 114 0.17 -6.38 -16.96
N CYS A 115 1.11 -6.89 -17.76
CA CYS A 115 0.96 -6.79 -19.20
C CYS A 115 -0.04 -7.81 -19.76
N PHE A 116 -0.67 -7.47 -20.88
CA PHE A 116 -1.61 -8.33 -21.60
C PHE A 116 -1.05 -9.72 -21.88
N GLU A 117 0.22 -9.83 -22.30
CA GLU A 117 0.86 -11.14 -22.52
C GLU A 117 0.90 -11.99 -21.24
N CYS A 118 1.19 -11.38 -20.09
CA CYS A 118 1.17 -12.08 -18.80
C CYS A 118 -0.26 -12.49 -18.42
N VAL A 119 -1.26 -11.65 -18.68
CA VAL A 119 -2.68 -12.02 -18.47
C VAL A 119 -3.03 -13.24 -19.31
N MET A 120 -2.65 -13.27 -20.59
CA MET A 120 -2.93 -14.40 -21.49
C MET A 120 -2.13 -15.65 -21.10
N SER A 121 -0.87 -15.50 -20.71
CA SER A 121 0.03 -16.61 -20.34
C SER A 121 -0.35 -17.27 -19.02
N LEU A 122 -0.84 -16.49 -18.05
CA LEU A 122 -1.32 -16.99 -16.76
C LEU A 122 -2.75 -17.53 -16.84
N ALA A 123 -3.51 -17.17 -17.88
CA ALA A 123 -4.86 -17.68 -18.08
C ALA A 123 -4.85 -19.11 -18.61
N HIS A 124 -5.69 -19.96 -18.04
CA HIS A 124 -5.84 -21.33 -18.49
C HIS A 124 -6.38 -21.36 -19.94
N PRO A 125 -5.75 -22.12 -20.87
CA PRO A 125 -6.06 -22.08 -22.30
C PRO A 125 -7.51 -22.36 -22.74
N ARG A 126 -8.33 -23.03 -21.90
CA ARG A 126 -9.68 -23.46 -22.30
C ARG A 126 -10.80 -22.63 -21.69
N ASN A 127 -10.57 -22.07 -20.50
CA ASN A 127 -11.61 -21.35 -19.75
C ASN A 127 -11.21 -19.89 -19.46
N PHE A 128 -10.01 -19.48 -19.88
CA PHE A 128 -9.48 -18.13 -19.77
C PHE A 128 -9.40 -17.60 -18.34
N LYS A 129 -9.39 -18.48 -17.33
CA LYS A 129 -9.30 -18.11 -15.91
C LYS A 129 -7.85 -18.00 -15.48
N LEU A 130 -7.55 -16.98 -14.69
CA LEU A 130 -6.26 -16.80 -14.02
C LEU A 130 -6.49 -16.40 -12.56
N GLU A 131 -5.50 -16.68 -11.72
CA GLU A 131 -5.37 -16.05 -10.41
C GLU A 131 -4.36 -14.91 -10.53
N CYS A 132 -4.71 -13.75 -9.97
CA CYS A 132 -3.77 -12.63 -9.89
C CYS A 132 -2.47 -13.07 -9.16
N PRO A 133 -1.27 -12.89 -9.72
CA PRO A 133 -0.03 -13.29 -9.05
C PRO A 133 0.26 -12.45 -7.80
N PHE A 134 -0.34 -11.26 -7.68
CA PHE A 134 -0.15 -10.36 -6.54
C PHE A 134 -1.11 -10.69 -5.39
N CYS A 135 -2.40 -10.91 -5.68
CA CYS A 135 -3.42 -11.12 -4.64
C CYS A 135 -4.20 -12.44 -4.76
N ARG A 136 -3.88 -13.29 -5.74
CA ARG A 136 -4.54 -14.56 -6.10
C ARG A 136 -6.07 -14.52 -6.25
N ARG A 137 -6.67 -13.34 -6.42
CA ARG A 137 -8.07 -13.24 -6.81
C ARG A 137 -8.24 -13.89 -8.18
N ALA A 138 -9.15 -14.84 -8.26
CA ALA A 138 -9.53 -15.46 -9.52
C ALA A 138 -10.31 -14.46 -10.39
N CYS A 139 -9.97 -14.38 -11.67
CA CYS A 139 -10.67 -13.58 -12.68
C CYS A 139 -10.62 -14.28 -14.04
N LYS A 140 -11.39 -13.79 -15.02
CA LYS A 140 -11.20 -14.17 -16.43
C LYS A 140 -10.33 -13.13 -17.13
N SER A 141 -9.57 -13.56 -18.13
CA SER A 141 -8.76 -12.65 -18.95
C SER A 141 -9.60 -11.61 -19.71
N SER A 142 -10.85 -11.97 -20.04
CA SER A 142 -11.87 -11.09 -20.63
C SER A 142 -12.29 -9.92 -19.74
N ASP A 143 -12.16 -10.08 -18.42
CA ASP A 143 -12.64 -9.10 -17.44
C ASP A 143 -11.59 -8.00 -17.20
N THR A 144 -10.41 -8.10 -17.82
CA THR A 144 -9.36 -7.09 -17.70
C THR A 144 -9.69 -5.84 -18.52
N SER A 145 -9.16 -4.69 -18.11
CA SER A 145 -9.29 -3.42 -18.84
C SER A 145 -7.92 -2.78 -19.08
N ASP A 146 -7.84 -1.83 -20.01
CA ASP A 146 -6.62 -1.06 -20.22
C ASP A 146 -6.30 -0.21 -18.99
N CYS A 147 -5.04 -0.19 -18.56
CA CYS A 147 -4.58 0.74 -17.53
C CYS A 147 -4.35 2.12 -18.16
N LEU A 148 -5.44 2.87 -18.37
CA LEU A 148 -5.40 4.21 -18.98
C LEU A 148 -4.39 5.17 -18.32
N PRO A 149 -4.24 5.21 -16.97
CA PRO A 149 -3.24 6.06 -16.34
C PRO A 149 -1.81 5.78 -16.81
N LEU A 150 -1.41 4.51 -16.90
CA LEU A 150 -0.08 4.15 -17.41
C LEU A 150 0.07 4.42 -18.89
N LEU A 151 -0.98 4.20 -19.69
CA LEU A 151 -0.96 4.48 -21.12
C LEU A 151 -0.78 5.98 -21.42
N HIS A 152 -1.50 6.85 -20.72
CA HIS A 152 -1.33 8.30 -20.83
C HIS A 152 0.05 8.74 -20.33
N LEU A 153 0.52 8.17 -19.22
CA LEU A 153 1.87 8.46 -18.71
C LEU A 153 2.95 8.13 -19.74
N MET A 154 2.82 7.01 -20.44
CA MET A 154 3.75 6.60 -21.50
C MET A 154 3.69 7.52 -22.73
N GLU A 155 2.52 8.04 -23.06
CA GLU A 155 2.34 9.02 -24.14
C GLU A 155 3.01 10.36 -23.80
N ILE A 156 2.88 10.81 -22.55
CA ILE A 156 3.53 12.04 -22.05
C ILE A 156 5.06 11.91 -22.05
N LEU A 157 5.58 10.73 -21.69
CA LEU A 157 7.03 10.47 -21.62
C LEU A 157 7.67 10.16 -22.98
N SER A 158 6.87 9.96 -24.03
CA SER A 158 7.38 9.73 -25.38
C SER A 158 7.70 11.07 -26.05
N PRO A 159 8.94 11.35 -26.49
CA PRO A 159 9.30 12.61 -27.11
C PRO A 159 8.83 12.64 -28.58
N SER A 160 7.53 12.85 -28.79
CA SER A 160 6.89 13.47 -29.97
C SER A 160 5.43 13.08 -30.06
N SER A 161 4.55 14.01 -29.69
CA SER A 161 3.66 14.74 -30.62
C SER A 161 2.40 15.16 -29.88
N ALA A 162 2.23 16.46 -29.74
CA ALA A 162 1.03 17.09 -29.20
C ALA A 162 -0.13 17.00 -30.19
N ALA A 163 -1.32 16.63 -29.70
CA ALA A 163 -2.61 17.23 -30.08
C ALA A 163 -3.73 16.76 -29.13
N PRO A 164 -4.59 17.65 -28.60
CA PRO A 164 -5.77 17.25 -27.84
C PRO A 164 -6.93 16.85 -28.77
N VAL A 165 -7.55 15.69 -28.52
CA VAL A 165 -8.83 15.27 -29.12
C VAL A 165 -9.94 15.48 -28.09
N PRO A 166 -11.06 16.16 -28.41
CA PRO A 166 -12.18 16.28 -27.49
C PRO A 166 -13.03 14.99 -27.50
N VAL A 167 -13.22 14.39 -26.33
CA VAL A 167 -14.17 13.29 -26.12
C VAL A 167 -15.49 13.87 -25.60
N SER A 168 -16.53 13.82 -26.43
CA SER A 168 -17.92 14.04 -26.02
C SER A 168 -18.55 12.68 -25.69
N GLY A 169 -18.84 12.44 -24.40
CA GLY A 169 -19.56 11.27 -23.94
C GLY A 169 -20.85 11.70 -23.24
N LYS A 170 -22.00 11.51 -23.89
CA LYS A 170 -23.33 11.64 -23.27
C LYS A 170 -23.55 10.48 -22.29
N MET A 171 -23.83 10.79 -21.03
CA MET A 171 -24.39 9.84 -20.07
C MET A 171 -25.88 9.65 -20.36
N VAL A 172 -26.32 8.39 -20.48
CA VAL A 172 -27.74 8.01 -20.44
C VAL A 172 -28.06 7.61 -19.00
N ALA A 173 -28.88 8.42 -18.33
CA ALA A 173 -29.41 8.12 -17.02
C ALA A 173 -30.44 6.97 -17.11
N ARG A 174 -30.32 5.99 -16.23
CA ARG A 174 -31.42 5.08 -15.88
C ARG A 174 -31.82 5.37 -14.45
N THR A 175 -33.08 5.75 -14.28
CA THR A 175 -33.77 5.93 -13.01
C THR A 175 -34.02 4.56 -12.38
N THR A 176 -33.70 4.42 -11.09
CA THR A 176 -34.22 3.34 -10.25
C THR A 176 -34.92 3.96 -9.07
N GLU A 177 -36.19 3.60 -8.91
CA GLU A 177 -37.10 4.07 -7.87
C GLU A 177 -36.70 3.57 -6.47
N ASP A 178 -37.01 4.42 -5.51
CA ASP A 178 -36.65 4.33 -4.10
C ASP A 178 -37.41 3.21 -3.36
N ILE A 179 -36.67 2.40 -2.59
CA ILE A 179 -37.23 1.67 -1.46
C ILE A 179 -36.54 2.21 -0.20
N ALA A 180 -37.32 2.92 0.62
CA ALA A 180 -36.87 3.50 1.87
C ALA A 180 -36.53 2.41 2.90
N VAL A 181 -35.26 2.37 3.31
CA VAL A 181 -34.74 1.59 4.44
C VAL A 181 -34.35 2.58 5.55
N PRO A 182 -34.59 2.28 6.85
CA PRO A 182 -34.34 3.23 7.93
C PRO A 182 -32.86 3.63 7.99
N ALA A 183 -32.60 4.88 8.37
CA ALA A 183 -31.30 5.55 8.32
C ALA A 183 -30.19 4.77 9.04
N SER A 184 -29.40 4.02 8.25
CA SER A 184 -28.01 3.71 8.58
C SER A 184 -27.18 4.96 8.25
N GLN A 185 -26.27 5.38 9.13
CA GLN A 185 -25.35 6.49 8.83
C GLN A 185 -24.41 6.05 7.69
N VAL A 186 -24.81 6.35 6.46
CA VAL A 186 -23.96 6.20 5.27
C VAL A 186 -22.86 7.26 5.36
N LEU A 187 -21.61 6.82 5.28
CA LEU A 187 -20.46 7.71 5.29
C LEU A 187 -20.28 8.33 3.90
N MET A 188 -20.00 9.63 3.87
CA MET A 188 -19.82 10.38 2.65
C MET A 188 -18.35 10.51 2.30
N PHE A 189 -18.03 10.41 1.01
CA PHE A 189 -16.68 10.65 0.53
C PHE A 189 -16.27 12.09 0.85
N SER A 190 -15.15 12.24 1.56
CA SER A 190 -14.59 13.54 1.91
C SER A 190 -13.44 13.91 0.97
N ARG A 191 -12.46 13.02 0.83
CA ARG A 191 -11.22 13.28 0.07
C ARG A 191 -10.47 12.00 -0.27
N SER A 192 -9.57 12.09 -1.24
CA SER A 192 -8.63 11.02 -1.61
C SER A 192 -7.22 11.57 -1.77
N PHE A 193 -6.22 10.75 -1.42
CA PHE A 193 -4.81 11.07 -1.62
C PHE A 193 -3.99 9.81 -1.96
N GLY A 194 -2.75 10.02 -2.44
CA GLY A 194 -1.98 8.96 -3.09
C GLY A 194 -2.23 8.98 -4.59
N GLY A 195 -2.76 7.88 -5.13
CA GLY A 195 -3.04 7.72 -6.55
C GLY A 195 -1.87 7.11 -7.32
N TRP A 196 -2.16 6.80 -8.58
CA TRP A 196 -1.18 6.37 -9.58
C TRP A 196 0.03 7.32 -9.60
N GLY A 197 1.24 6.78 -9.73
CA GLY A 197 2.46 7.59 -9.58
C GLY A 197 2.98 7.58 -8.14
N THR A 198 2.10 7.85 -7.18
CA THR A 198 2.46 7.98 -5.77
C THR A 198 2.52 6.64 -5.05
N LEU A 199 1.58 5.74 -5.37
CA LEU A 199 1.47 4.39 -4.85
C LEU A 199 1.45 3.37 -6.01
N ILE A 200 2.19 2.29 -5.85
CA ILE A 200 2.33 1.23 -6.87
C ILE A 200 1.79 -0.06 -6.28
N ASN A 201 0.69 -0.60 -6.80
CA ASN A 201 0.06 -1.85 -6.33
C ASN A 201 0.04 -1.93 -4.80
N PRO A 202 -0.65 -1.01 -4.11
CA PRO A 202 -0.66 -1.02 -2.64
C PRO A 202 -1.30 -2.31 -2.14
N THR A 203 -0.79 -2.85 -1.03
CA THR A 203 -1.17 -4.19 -0.52
C THR A 203 -1.76 -4.14 0.88
N GLY A 204 -1.28 -3.22 1.73
CA GLY A 204 -1.69 -3.09 3.13
C GLY A 204 -1.66 -1.66 3.62
N MET A 205 -2.40 -1.40 4.70
CA MET A 205 -2.49 -0.10 5.35
C MET A 205 -2.74 -0.25 6.84
N ALA A 206 -2.13 0.63 7.63
CA ALA A 206 -2.45 0.84 9.04
C ALA A 206 -2.40 2.31 9.41
N VAL A 207 -3.12 2.68 10.46
CA VAL A 207 -3.20 4.06 10.97
C VAL A 207 -2.58 4.16 12.36
N CYS A 208 -1.74 5.16 12.57
CA CYS A 208 -1.23 5.51 13.88
C CYS A 208 -2.07 6.64 14.45
N GLN A 209 -2.92 6.32 15.43
CA GLN A 209 -3.77 7.30 16.09
C GLN A 209 -2.95 8.38 16.82
N LYS A 210 -1.80 8.01 17.41
CA LYS A 210 -0.94 8.92 18.18
C LYS A 210 -0.28 9.99 17.32
N SER A 211 0.16 9.64 16.11
CA SER A 211 0.85 10.57 15.20
C SER A 211 -0.05 11.10 14.09
N GLY A 212 -1.31 10.66 14.01
CA GLY A 212 -2.27 11.09 12.98
C GLY A 212 -1.81 10.76 11.55
N CYS A 213 -1.18 9.60 11.36
CA CYS A 213 -0.65 9.19 10.06
C CYS A 213 -1.13 7.80 9.64
N ALA A 214 -1.06 7.52 8.34
CA ALA A 214 -1.31 6.22 7.74
C ALA A 214 -0.03 5.68 7.09
N ALA A 215 0.37 4.46 7.45
CA ALA A 215 1.40 3.71 6.73
C ALA A 215 0.76 2.87 5.63
N VAL A 216 1.36 2.86 4.46
CA VAL A 216 0.91 2.09 3.30
C VAL A 216 2.06 1.25 2.78
N ALA A 217 1.82 -0.06 2.69
CA ALA A 217 2.69 -1.01 2.00
C ALA A 217 2.37 -1.02 0.51
N HIS A 218 3.40 -0.88 -0.32
CA HIS A 218 3.25 -0.84 -1.78
C HIS A 218 4.53 -1.29 -2.50
N ASP A 219 4.44 -1.51 -3.81
CA ASP A 219 5.53 -2.02 -4.67
C ASP A 219 6.42 -0.91 -5.26
N GLY A 220 6.57 0.23 -4.56
CA GLY A 220 7.50 1.30 -4.94
C GLY A 220 8.95 1.01 -4.55
N LYS A 221 9.92 1.78 -5.08
CA LYS A 221 11.34 1.64 -4.69
C LYS A 221 11.53 1.66 -3.18
N LYS A 222 10.84 2.60 -2.52
CA LYS A 222 10.56 2.58 -1.09
C LYS A 222 9.22 1.89 -0.89
N ARG A 223 9.20 0.82 -0.11
CA ARG A 223 8.08 -0.11 0.03
C ARG A 223 7.04 0.33 1.04
N ILE A 224 7.41 1.25 1.93
CA ILE A 224 6.53 1.84 2.92
C ILE A 224 6.48 3.35 2.70
N LYS A 225 5.26 3.90 2.66
CA LYS A 225 5.02 5.34 2.62
C LYS A 225 4.08 5.74 3.75
N LEU A 226 4.43 6.83 4.44
CA LEU A 226 3.64 7.42 5.52
C LEU A 226 2.95 8.68 5.02
N PHE A 227 1.66 8.81 5.29
CA PHE A 227 0.85 9.97 4.93
C PHE A 227 0.20 10.59 6.17
N THR A 228 0.02 11.90 6.17
CA THR A 228 -1.00 12.53 7.02
C THR A 228 -2.40 12.18 6.49
N PHE A 229 -3.44 12.36 7.31
CA PHE A 229 -4.82 12.20 6.85
C PHE A 229 -5.29 13.32 5.90
N THR A 230 -4.48 14.36 5.68
CA THR A 230 -4.68 15.40 4.65
C THR A 230 -4.03 15.02 3.31
N GLY A 231 -3.17 14.01 3.29
CA GLY A 231 -2.54 13.47 2.08
C GLY A 231 -1.07 13.85 1.87
N ASP A 232 -0.46 14.56 2.81
CA ASP A 232 0.95 14.93 2.74
C ASP A 232 1.82 13.71 3.04
N CYS A 233 2.79 13.44 2.17
CA CYS A 233 3.77 12.38 2.39
C CYS A 233 4.77 12.82 3.46
N LEU A 234 4.72 12.18 4.63
CA LEU A 234 5.62 12.45 5.74
C LEU A 234 6.98 11.81 5.52
N GLN A 235 6.97 10.54 5.08
CA GLN A 235 8.19 9.78 4.91
C GLN A 235 8.01 8.56 4.01
N GLN A 236 9.11 8.05 3.45
CA GLN A 236 9.15 6.81 2.70
C GLN A 236 10.45 6.02 3.00
N PHE A 237 10.35 4.71 3.19
CA PHE A 237 11.49 3.85 3.54
C PHE A 237 11.24 2.38 3.14
N GLY A 238 12.20 1.50 3.48
CA GLY A 238 12.21 0.09 3.12
C GLY A 238 12.58 -0.08 1.64
N GLU A 239 13.88 -0.21 1.36
CA GLU A 239 14.35 -0.35 -0.02
C GLU A 239 13.86 -1.65 -0.66
N ARG A 240 13.51 -1.59 -1.95
CA ARG A 240 13.32 -2.77 -2.77
C ARG A 240 14.67 -3.45 -2.97
N GLY A 241 14.81 -4.69 -2.50
CA GLY A 241 16.05 -5.43 -2.72
C GLY A 241 16.11 -6.77 -2.00
N GLN A 242 17.32 -7.17 -1.68
CA GLN A 242 17.63 -8.46 -1.04
C GLN A 242 18.57 -8.31 0.16
N ALA A 243 18.98 -7.09 0.51
CA ALA A 243 19.71 -6.87 1.75
C ALA A 243 18.81 -7.20 2.94
N GLU A 244 19.43 -7.39 4.10
CA GLU A 244 18.76 -7.89 5.31
C GLU A 244 17.49 -7.08 5.67
N ASN A 245 17.61 -5.75 5.64
CA ASN A 245 16.53 -4.81 5.95
C ASN A 245 15.74 -4.32 4.72
N ASP A 246 16.08 -4.78 3.51
CA ASP A 246 15.30 -4.47 2.31
C ASP A 246 13.96 -5.18 2.36
N ILE A 247 12.93 -4.62 1.75
CA ILE A 247 11.61 -5.25 1.66
C ILE A 247 11.41 -5.75 0.22
N ARG A 248 11.33 -7.06 0.05
CA ARG A 248 11.21 -7.69 -1.27
C ARG A 248 9.78 -7.57 -1.79
N TYR A 249 8.80 -8.10 -1.05
CA TYR A 249 7.38 -8.06 -1.41
C TYR A 249 6.49 -7.86 -0.16
N PRO A 250 6.07 -6.61 0.15
CA PRO A 250 5.28 -6.35 1.34
C PRO A 250 3.82 -6.81 1.15
N ASN A 251 3.34 -7.70 2.01
CA ASN A 251 1.96 -8.20 1.97
C ASN A 251 1.02 -7.34 2.81
N ASP A 252 1.45 -6.91 3.99
CA ASP A 252 0.69 -6.04 4.89
C ASP A 252 1.60 -5.19 5.78
N VAL A 253 1.01 -4.20 6.44
CA VAL A 253 1.69 -3.32 7.39
C VAL A 253 0.79 -3.04 8.60
N THR A 254 1.36 -3.03 9.80
CA THR A 254 0.74 -2.50 11.02
C THR A 254 1.66 -1.51 11.73
N ILE A 255 1.10 -0.72 12.65
CA ILE A 255 1.85 0.24 13.47
C ILE A 255 1.58 -0.08 14.94
N THR A 256 2.65 -0.38 15.68
CA THR A 256 2.59 -0.65 17.12
C THR A 256 2.19 0.60 17.91
N LEU A 257 1.63 0.41 19.10
CA LEU A 257 1.25 1.49 20.04
C LEU A 257 2.47 2.36 20.44
N ASP A 258 3.67 1.79 20.39
CA ASP A 258 4.94 2.50 20.60
C ASP A 258 5.57 3.06 19.31
N SER A 259 4.79 3.17 18.22
CA SER A 259 5.14 3.91 16.99
C SER A 259 6.24 3.25 16.13
N HIS A 260 6.24 1.93 16.05
CA HIS A 260 7.06 1.16 15.11
C HIS A 260 6.20 0.58 13.99
N VAL A 261 6.75 0.55 12.78
CA VAL A 261 6.09 0.02 11.60
C VAL A 261 6.52 -1.41 11.38
N VAL A 262 5.57 -2.34 11.40
CA VAL A 262 5.79 -3.78 11.25
C VAL A 262 5.23 -4.21 9.90
N VAL A 263 6.01 -4.94 9.12
CA VAL A 263 5.71 -5.30 7.73
C VAL A 263 5.90 -6.79 7.55
N THR A 264 4.94 -7.46 6.92
CA THR A 264 5.12 -8.83 6.41
C THR A 264 5.73 -8.78 5.03
N ASP A 265 6.85 -9.48 4.84
CA ASP A 265 7.52 -9.62 3.55
C ASP A 265 7.31 -11.04 3.02
N GLY A 266 6.37 -11.19 2.10
CA GLY A 266 6.06 -12.47 1.47
C GLY A 266 7.15 -12.97 0.53
N GLY A 267 7.98 -12.08 -0.01
CA GLY A 267 9.08 -12.45 -0.92
C GLY A 267 10.32 -12.95 -0.17
N ASP A 268 10.40 -12.61 1.11
CA ASP A 268 11.50 -12.94 2.01
C ASP A 268 11.08 -13.88 3.15
N CYS A 269 9.79 -14.26 3.20
CA CYS A 269 9.16 -15.07 4.24
C CYS A 269 9.48 -14.55 5.65
N SER A 270 9.37 -13.23 5.85
CA SER A 270 9.84 -12.57 7.06
C SER A 270 8.89 -11.50 7.58
N VAL A 271 9.11 -11.10 8.82
CA VAL A 271 8.49 -9.92 9.45
C VAL A 271 9.59 -8.91 9.72
N LYS A 272 9.43 -7.67 9.27
CA LYS A 272 10.41 -6.60 9.43
C LYS A 272 9.82 -5.45 10.21
N VAL A 273 10.59 -4.89 11.12
CA VAL A 273 10.19 -3.77 11.98
C VAL A 273 11.09 -2.57 11.70
N PHE A 274 10.48 -1.42 11.57
CA PHE A 274 11.16 -0.14 11.35
C PHE A 274 10.68 0.89 12.38
N ASP A 275 11.54 1.83 12.76
CA ASP A 275 11.06 3.04 13.41
C ASP A 275 10.47 4.02 12.38
N PHE A 276 9.81 5.09 12.83
CA PHE A 276 9.27 6.12 11.92
C PHE A 276 10.35 6.88 11.13
N ASN A 277 11.63 6.80 11.51
CA ASN A 277 12.74 7.31 10.70
C ASN A 277 13.17 6.31 9.60
N GLY A 278 12.49 5.17 9.47
CA GLY A 278 12.76 4.15 8.47
C GLY A 278 13.98 3.29 8.76
N ARG A 279 14.53 3.33 9.98
CA ARG A 279 15.64 2.45 10.37
C ARG A 279 15.10 1.09 10.76
N GLY A 280 15.65 0.04 10.15
CA GLY A 280 15.35 -1.34 10.52
C GLY A 280 15.74 -1.60 11.98
N LYS A 281 14.81 -2.16 12.74
CA LYS A 281 14.95 -2.54 14.16
C LYS A 281 15.04 -4.04 14.35
N LEU A 282 14.29 -4.78 13.55
CA LEU A 282 14.20 -6.23 13.63
C LEU A 282 13.86 -6.80 12.25
N ALA A 283 14.47 -7.92 11.90
CA ALA A 283 14.08 -8.75 10.77
C ALA A 283 13.99 -10.20 11.25
N LEU A 284 12.77 -10.75 11.24
CA LEU A 284 12.47 -12.07 11.77
C LEU A 284 12.12 -13.02 10.62
N ARG A 285 12.99 -14.03 10.42
CA ARG A 285 12.85 -15.08 9.40
C ARG A 285 12.65 -16.43 10.10
N GLU A 286 11.55 -16.60 10.82
CA GLU A 286 11.22 -17.91 11.40
C GLU A 286 10.77 -18.90 10.31
N SER A 287 10.19 -20.03 10.72
CA SER A 287 9.51 -20.99 9.84
C SER A 287 8.20 -20.45 9.23
N PHE A 288 8.17 -19.17 8.84
CA PHE A 288 7.06 -18.58 8.09
C PHE A 288 7.11 -19.05 6.64
N CYS A 289 5.96 -19.34 6.05
CA CYS A 289 5.86 -19.75 4.65
C CYS A 289 5.35 -18.62 3.77
N LEU A 290 4.27 -17.95 4.17
CA LEU A 290 3.72 -16.79 3.46
C LEU A 290 3.04 -15.85 4.47
N PRO A 291 3.81 -15.10 5.26
CA PRO A 291 3.26 -14.16 6.23
C PRO A 291 2.44 -13.08 5.49
N TRP A 292 1.23 -12.81 5.95
CA TRP A 292 0.26 -11.96 5.24
C TRP A 292 -0.29 -10.86 6.14
N GLY A 293 -1.49 -11.03 6.71
CA GLY A 293 -2.17 -10.01 7.49
C GLY A 293 -1.47 -9.72 8.83
N LEU A 294 -1.50 -8.45 9.23
CA LEU A 294 -1.00 -7.96 10.52
C LEU A 294 -2.02 -7.08 11.23
N ASP A 295 -2.08 -7.19 12.56
CA ASP A 295 -2.69 -6.16 13.42
C ASP A 295 -2.10 -6.22 14.84
N THR A 296 -2.29 -5.15 15.62
CA THR A 296 -1.71 -5.02 16.97
C THR A 296 -2.73 -5.28 18.07
N THR A 297 -2.33 -5.95 19.14
CA THR A 297 -3.15 -6.18 20.33
C THR A 297 -3.17 -4.96 21.26
N PRO A 298 -4.13 -4.88 22.21
CA PRO A 298 -4.11 -3.87 23.27
C PRO A 298 -2.83 -3.89 24.12
N GLN A 299 -2.13 -5.03 24.18
CA GLN A 299 -0.87 -5.22 24.91
C GLN A 299 0.37 -4.81 24.09
N ASN A 300 0.16 -4.28 22.87
CA ASN A 300 1.21 -3.96 21.91
C ASN A 300 1.92 -5.18 21.29
N ASP A 301 1.32 -6.37 21.36
CA ASP A 301 1.80 -7.52 20.60
C ASP A 301 1.31 -7.45 19.15
N VAL A 302 1.93 -8.20 18.25
CA VAL A 302 1.56 -8.23 16.82
C VAL A 302 0.95 -9.58 16.49
N ILE A 303 -0.32 -9.57 16.07
CA ILE A 303 -0.98 -10.74 15.51
C ILE A 303 -0.66 -10.81 14.02
N MET A 304 -0.25 -11.99 13.57
CA MET A 304 0.11 -12.24 12.17
C MET A 304 -0.57 -13.50 11.67
N THR A 305 -1.14 -13.43 10.47
CA THR A 305 -1.57 -14.62 9.73
C THR A 305 -0.47 -15.10 8.80
N ASP A 306 -0.17 -16.39 8.78
CA ASP A 306 0.63 -17.02 7.73
C ASP A 306 -0.29 -17.80 6.79
N SER A 307 -0.42 -17.31 5.56
CA SER A 307 -1.31 -17.89 4.55
C SER A 307 -0.83 -19.24 4.05
N GLY A 308 0.49 -19.46 4.04
CA GLY A 308 1.10 -20.68 3.53
C GLY A 308 0.99 -21.84 4.51
N THR A 309 1.08 -21.56 5.81
CA THR A 309 0.93 -22.58 6.86
C THR A 309 -0.48 -22.67 7.45
N GLY A 310 -1.33 -21.65 7.26
CA GLY A 310 -2.66 -21.62 7.87
C GLY A 310 -2.62 -21.40 9.39
N ILE A 311 -1.58 -20.71 9.88
CA ILE A 311 -1.33 -20.47 11.30
C ILE A 311 -1.55 -18.99 11.63
N LEU A 312 -2.14 -18.74 12.80
CA LEU A 312 -2.18 -17.44 13.45
C LEU A 312 -1.08 -17.36 14.51
N TYR A 313 -0.19 -16.39 14.39
CA TYR A 313 0.91 -16.13 15.30
C TYR A 313 0.65 -14.88 16.16
N CYS A 314 1.21 -14.87 17.37
CA CYS A 314 1.38 -13.68 18.20
C CYS A 314 2.88 -13.44 18.38
N LEU A 315 3.36 -12.27 17.95
CA LEU A 315 4.73 -11.81 18.10
C LEU A 315 4.78 -10.78 19.24
N THR A 316 5.52 -11.12 20.29
CA THR A 316 5.83 -10.22 21.39
C THR A 316 7.29 -9.80 21.29
N ALA A 317 7.55 -8.49 21.25
CA ALA A 317 8.89 -7.94 21.13
C ALA A 317 9.04 -6.63 21.91
N ASP A 318 10.29 -6.28 22.25
CA ASP A 318 10.67 -4.91 22.56
C ASP A 318 11.07 -4.23 21.24
N PHE A 319 10.10 -3.61 20.57
CA PHE A 319 10.32 -2.99 19.25
C PHE A 319 11.32 -1.84 19.28
N LYS A 320 11.41 -1.14 20.43
CA LYS A 320 12.35 -0.05 20.63
C LYS A 320 13.80 -0.55 20.63
N ARG A 321 14.06 -1.68 21.30
CA ARG A 321 15.38 -2.34 21.35
C ARG A 321 15.63 -3.26 20.16
N GLY A 322 14.60 -3.68 19.44
CA GLY A 322 14.71 -4.64 18.34
C GLY A 322 14.85 -6.08 18.83
N GLU A 323 14.32 -6.41 20.00
CA GLU A 323 14.50 -7.73 20.63
C GLU A 323 13.17 -8.51 20.65
N VAL A 324 13.15 -9.69 20.03
CA VAL A 324 12.01 -10.61 20.09
C VAL A 324 11.99 -11.29 21.46
N LYS A 325 10.81 -11.30 22.10
CA LYS A 325 10.59 -12.03 23.35
C LYS A 325 9.97 -13.39 23.09
N GLU A 326 8.94 -13.44 22.26
CA GLU A 326 8.21 -14.67 21.95
C GLU A 326 7.54 -14.60 20.57
N VAL A 327 7.50 -15.76 19.89
CA VAL A 327 6.65 -15.97 18.71
C VAL A 327 5.78 -17.19 18.98
N LYS A 328 4.52 -16.93 19.36
CA LYS A 328 3.59 -17.96 19.81
C LYS A 328 2.61 -18.33 18.70
N LYS A 329 2.42 -19.62 18.47
CA LYS A 329 1.33 -20.14 17.61
C LYS A 329 0.03 -20.12 18.40
N LEU A 330 -0.90 -19.23 18.04
CA LEU A 330 -2.19 -19.08 18.71
C LEU A 330 -3.23 -20.08 18.20
N HIS A 331 -3.27 -20.29 16.87
CA HIS A 331 -4.25 -21.17 16.24
C HIS A 331 -3.70 -21.73 14.92
N SER A 332 -4.15 -22.92 14.56
CA SER A 332 -3.76 -23.62 13.32
C SER A 332 -5.01 -24.11 12.59
N GLY A 333 -4.88 -24.41 11.30
CA GLY A 333 -5.98 -24.94 10.49
C GLY A 333 -6.84 -23.85 9.84
N LEU A 334 -6.28 -22.65 9.67
CA LEU A 334 -6.89 -21.60 8.86
C LEU A 334 -6.68 -21.89 7.36
N CYS A 335 -7.68 -21.59 6.54
CA CYS A 335 -7.64 -21.78 5.10
C CYS A 335 -7.20 -20.49 4.38
N ASN A 336 -5.94 -20.42 3.97
CA ASN A 336 -5.30 -19.24 3.35
C ASN A 336 -5.73 -17.92 4.05
N PRO A 337 -5.44 -17.74 5.35
CA PRO A 337 -5.75 -16.49 6.03
C PRO A 337 -4.96 -15.34 5.41
N ARG A 338 -5.60 -14.18 5.25
CA ARG A 338 -4.99 -13.02 4.56
C ARG A 338 -5.09 -11.72 5.31
N LYS A 339 -6.19 -11.48 6.01
CA LYS A 339 -6.35 -10.26 6.81
C LYS A 339 -6.74 -10.64 8.22
N VAL A 340 -6.21 -9.89 9.17
CA VAL A 340 -6.57 -9.99 10.57
C VAL A 340 -6.86 -8.60 11.10
N ALA A 341 -7.79 -8.50 12.05
CA ALA A 341 -8.02 -7.32 12.86
C ALA A 341 -8.19 -7.72 14.32
N VAL A 342 -7.77 -6.86 15.23
CA VAL A 342 -7.87 -7.03 16.67
C VAL A 342 -8.65 -5.87 17.26
N SER A 343 -9.69 -6.20 18.01
CA SER A 343 -10.47 -5.23 18.78
C SER A 343 -9.61 -4.65 19.90
N GLN A 344 -9.38 -3.34 19.85
CA GLN A 344 -8.62 -2.64 20.89
C GLN A 344 -9.34 -2.62 22.25
N THR A 345 -10.65 -2.82 22.25
CA THR A 345 -11.48 -2.79 23.47
C THR A 345 -11.60 -4.16 24.12
N SER A 346 -11.78 -5.23 23.33
CA SER A 346 -12.07 -6.57 23.85
C SER A 346 -10.96 -7.59 23.62
N GLY A 347 -9.95 -7.29 22.80
CA GLY A 347 -8.94 -8.25 22.37
C GLY A 347 -9.45 -9.33 21.42
N ALA A 348 -10.72 -9.27 20.99
CA ALA A 348 -11.28 -10.19 19.99
C ALA A 348 -10.53 -10.08 18.66
N ILE A 349 -10.37 -11.20 17.96
CA ILE A 349 -9.57 -11.30 16.73
C ILE A 349 -10.46 -11.75 15.58
N ALA A 350 -10.55 -10.96 14.52
CA ALA A 350 -11.27 -11.30 13.30
C ALA A 350 -10.28 -11.66 12.18
N VAL A 351 -10.45 -12.81 11.54
CA VAL A 351 -9.57 -13.32 10.48
C VAL A 351 -10.38 -13.58 9.21
N ILE A 352 -9.93 -13.02 8.08
CA ILE A 352 -10.44 -13.33 6.75
C ILE A 352 -9.61 -14.47 6.13
N GLU A 353 -10.29 -15.58 5.86
CA GLU A 353 -9.82 -16.76 5.14
C GLU A 353 -10.27 -16.72 3.67
N HIS A 354 -9.37 -17.06 2.76
CA HIS A 354 -9.70 -17.24 1.34
C HIS A 354 -9.84 -18.72 1.02
N LEU A 355 -11.10 -19.15 0.85
CA LEU A 355 -11.43 -20.53 0.55
C LEU A 355 -11.11 -20.82 -0.93
N THR A 356 -10.20 -21.77 -1.15
CA THR A 356 -9.91 -22.31 -2.48
C THR A 356 -11.11 -23.12 -2.95
N ALA A 357 -11.73 -22.70 -4.05
CA ALA A 357 -12.78 -23.49 -4.68
C ALA A 357 -12.16 -24.71 -5.37
N LYS A 358 -12.64 -25.92 -5.08
CA LYS A 358 -12.38 -27.09 -5.92
C LYS A 358 -13.34 -27.03 -7.11
N GLY A 359 -12.85 -26.62 -8.29
CA GLY A 359 -13.63 -26.59 -9.53
C GLY A 359 -13.83 -25.19 -10.13
N PRO A 360 -14.78 -25.01 -11.08
CA PRO A 360 -14.95 -23.75 -11.82
C PRO A 360 -15.59 -22.61 -11.01
N SER A 361 -15.93 -22.83 -9.73
CA SER A 361 -16.56 -21.81 -8.88
C SER A 361 -15.60 -20.68 -8.50
N TYR A 362 -16.15 -19.48 -8.38
CA TYR A 362 -15.44 -18.32 -7.83
C TYR A 362 -15.09 -18.57 -6.36
N GLY A 363 -13.84 -18.30 -5.98
CA GLY A 363 -13.37 -18.40 -4.59
C GLY A 363 -14.30 -17.67 -3.61
N SER A 364 -14.41 -18.19 -2.39
CA SER A 364 -15.25 -17.61 -1.33
C SER A 364 -14.37 -17.08 -0.23
N THR A 365 -14.85 -16.10 0.52
CA THR A 365 -14.19 -15.68 1.75
C THR A 365 -14.97 -16.15 2.96
N ARG A 366 -14.25 -16.36 4.06
CA ARG A 366 -14.81 -16.69 5.36
C ARG A 366 -14.21 -15.76 6.39
N LEU A 367 -15.08 -15.19 7.22
CA LEU A 367 -14.70 -14.42 8.38
C LEU A 367 -14.86 -15.31 9.61
N LYS A 368 -13.77 -15.56 10.34
CA LYS A 368 -13.78 -16.19 11.65
C LYS A 368 -13.47 -15.15 12.72
N VAL A 369 -14.23 -15.16 13.81
CA VAL A 369 -14.04 -14.24 14.94
C VAL A 369 -13.74 -15.08 16.18
N PHE A 370 -12.63 -14.76 16.83
CA PHE A 370 -12.15 -15.38 18.05
C PHE A 370 -12.25 -14.39 19.22
N SER A 371 -12.44 -14.90 20.42
CA SER A 371 -12.22 -14.14 21.66
C SER A 371 -10.73 -13.90 21.89
N ALA A 372 -10.40 -13.06 22.86
CA ALA A 372 -9.01 -12.86 23.30
C ALA A 372 -8.34 -14.17 23.75
N ASP A 373 -9.12 -15.11 24.28
CA ASP A 373 -8.67 -16.45 24.72
C ASP A 373 -8.69 -17.49 23.58
N MET A 374 -8.78 -17.04 22.33
CA MET A 374 -8.77 -17.88 21.12
C MET A 374 -9.93 -18.89 21.01
N GLN A 375 -11.07 -18.61 21.65
CA GLN A 375 -12.31 -19.36 21.43
C GLN A 375 -13.08 -18.77 20.25
N ILE A 376 -13.66 -19.61 19.39
CA ILE A 376 -14.47 -19.13 18.26
C ILE A 376 -15.78 -18.53 18.82
N ILE A 377 -16.00 -17.24 18.56
CA ILE A 377 -17.26 -16.54 18.88
C ILE A 377 -18.24 -16.73 17.72
N SER A 378 -17.79 -16.47 16.50
CA SER A 378 -18.66 -16.55 15.32
C SER A 378 -17.85 -16.85 14.05
N GLN A 379 -18.54 -17.40 13.05
CA GLN A 379 -17.98 -17.65 11.74
C GLN A 379 -19.07 -17.51 10.68
N VAL A 380 -18.77 -16.82 9.59
CA VAL A 380 -19.64 -16.75 8.41
C VAL A 380 -18.79 -16.77 7.14
N ASP A 381 -19.31 -17.36 6.07
CA ASP A 381 -18.71 -17.24 4.75
C ASP A 381 -19.56 -16.39 3.82
N SER A 382 -19.06 -16.14 2.61
CA SER A 382 -19.79 -15.36 1.61
C SER A 382 -21.18 -15.92 1.30
N PHE A 383 -21.40 -17.23 1.45
CA PHE A 383 -22.73 -17.83 1.26
C PHE A 383 -23.64 -17.49 2.44
N GLY A 384 -23.17 -17.66 3.68
CA GLY A 384 -23.90 -17.25 4.88
C GLY A 384 -24.28 -15.77 4.85
N LEU A 385 -23.37 -14.88 4.43
CA LEU A 385 -23.67 -13.45 4.27
C LEU A 385 -24.71 -13.19 3.17
N SER A 386 -24.71 -13.98 2.08
CA SER A 386 -25.68 -13.83 1.00
C SER A 386 -27.12 -14.20 1.36
N LEU A 387 -27.32 -14.88 2.50
CA LEU A 387 -28.67 -15.13 3.04
C LEU A 387 -29.30 -13.87 3.64
N PHE A 388 -28.48 -12.89 4.04
CA PHE A 388 -28.93 -11.63 4.63
C PHE A 388 -28.81 -10.44 3.67
N PHE A 389 -28.05 -10.60 2.58
CA PHE A 389 -27.81 -9.56 1.58
C PHE A 389 -27.86 -10.16 0.17
N PRO A 390 -28.59 -9.55 -0.79
CA PRO A 390 -28.87 -10.16 -2.10
C PRO A 390 -27.62 -10.39 -2.97
N SER A 391 -26.52 -9.68 -2.68
CA SER A 391 -25.25 -9.83 -3.39
C SER A 391 -24.24 -10.64 -2.58
N ARG A 392 -23.48 -11.50 -3.26
CA ARG A 392 -22.38 -12.24 -2.64
C ARG A 392 -21.31 -11.28 -2.12
N VAL A 393 -21.03 -11.34 -0.82
CA VAL A 393 -20.02 -10.49 -0.18
C VAL A 393 -18.65 -11.15 -0.26
N TYR A 394 -17.68 -10.47 -0.88
CA TYR A 394 -16.28 -10.91 -0.91
C TYR A 394 -15.43 -10.01 -0.02
N ALA A 395 -15.39 -10.35 1.27
CA ALA A 395 -14.60 -9.62 2.25
C ALA A 395 -13.10 -9.59 1.88
N SER A 396 -12.53 -8.41 1.68
CA SER A 396 -11.12 -8.21 1.31
C SER A 396 -10.28 -7.63 2.45
N GLY A 397 -10.92 -6.91 3.37
CA GLY A 397 -10.31 -6.24 4.52
C GLY A 397 -11.28 -6.28 5.70
N VAL A 398 -10.75 -6.23 6.91
CA VAL A 398 -11.53 -6.22 8.16
C VAL A 398 -10.89 -5.24 9.14
N THR A 399 -11.72 -4.59 9.96
CA THR A 399 -11.33 -3.79 11.11
C THR A 399 -12.41 -3.83 12.19
N PHE A 400 -12.12 -3.31 13.38
CA PHE A 400 -13.10 -3.08 14.44
C PHE A 400 -13.36 -1.58 14.62
N THR A 401 -14.61 -1.19 14.88
CA THR A 401 -14.91 0.14 15.43
C THR A 401 -14.51 0.19 16.91
N ARG A 402 -14.48 1.39 17.50
CA ARG A 402 -14.21 1.56 18.94
C ARG A 402 -15.25 0.87 19.83
N GLU A 403 -16.49 0.82 19.34
CA GLU A 403 -17.63 0.18 19.99
C GLU A 403 -17.62 -1.36 19.80
N GLY A 404 -16.62 -1.90 19.09
CA GLY A 404 -16.44 -3.34 18.89
C GLY A 404 -17.21 -3.92 17.71
N HIS A 405 -17.73 -3.09 16.79
CA HIS A 405 -18.39 -3.61 15.60
C HIS A 405 -17.36 -4.07 14.58
N ILE A 406 -17.62 -5.21 13.92
CA ILE A 406 -16.80 -5.71 12.84
C ILE A 406 -17.20 -4.98 11.56
N VAL A 407 -16.22 -4.40 10.87
CA VAL A 407 -16.43 -3.70 9.60
C VAL A 407 -15.54 -4.35 8.55
N VAL A 408 -16.11 -4.65 7.38
CA VAL A 408 -15.40 -5.30 6.27
C VAL A 408 -15.51 -4.49 4.99
N THR A 409 -14.44 -4.50 4.19
CA THR A 409 -14.51 -4.06 2.79
C THR A 409 -14.94 -5.22 1.91
N ASP A 410 -15.77 -4.93 0.91
CA ASP A 410 -16.19 -5.88 -0.11
C ASP A 410 -15.66 -5.47 -1.47
N ALA A 411 -14.69 -6.22 -1.97
CA ALA A 411 -14.05 -5.94 -3.24
C ALA A 411 -14.88 -6.38 -4.46
N CYS A 412 -15.98 -7.10 -4.30
CA CYS A 412 -16.89 -7.42 -5.40
C CYS A 412 -17.96 -6.35 -5.54
N ASN A 413 -18.56 -5.94 -4.43
CA ASN A 413 -19.62 -4.92 -4.42
C ASN A 413 -19.10 -3.49 -4.28
N GLN A 414 -17.77 -3.29 -4.19
CA GLN A 414 -17.12 -1.98 -4.09
C GLN A 414 -17.67 -1.15 -2.92
N ALA A 415 -17.81 -1.81 -1.77
CA ALA A 415 -18.54 -1.27 -0.64
C ALA A 415 -17.83 -1.57 0.69
N VAL A 416 -18.30 -0.91 1.75
CA VAL A 416 -17.93 -1.21 3.14
C VAL A 416 -19.20 -1.57 3.90
N PHE A 417 -19.16 -2.66 4.64
CA PHE A 417 -20.27 -3.15 5.46
C PHE A 417 -19.86 -3.23 6.93
N CYS A 418 -20.69 -2.71 7.81
CA CYS A 418 -20.70 -3.10 9.22
C CYS A 418 -21.43 -4.44 9.32
N LEU A 419 -20.86 -5.39 10.06
CA LEU A 419 -21.43 -6.72 10.31
C LEU A 419 -21.96 -6.88 11.74
N GLY A 420 -21.98 -5.79 12.53
CA GLY A 420 -22.39 -5.81 13.94
C GLY A 420 -21.28 -6.23 14.89
N LYS A 421 -21.62 -6.36 16.18
CA LYS A 421 -20.71 -6.88 17.20
C LYS A 421 -20.54 -8.39 17.09
N PRO A 422 -19.42 -8.98 17.55
CA PRO A 422 -19.17 -10.42 17.47
C PRO A 422 -20.34 -11.31 17.96
N GLU A 423 -21.06 -10.87 18.99
CA GLU A 423 -22.16 -11.60 19.62
C GLU A 423 -23.51 -11.45 18.88
N GLU A 424 -23.68 -10.35 18.14
CA GLU A 424 -24.88 -10.02 17.37
C GLU A 424 -24.73 -10.36 15.87
N PHE A 425 -23.58 -10.89 15.50
CA PHE A 425 -23.14 -11.12 14.13
C PHE A 425 -23.92 -12.24 13.40
N PRO A 426 -24.26 -12.07 12.10
CA PRO A 426 -23.98 -10.94 11.21
C PRO A 426 -25.17 -9.98 11.02
N ILE A 427 -24.96 -8.68 11.28
CA ILE A 427 -25.88 -7.59 10.91
C ILE A 427 -25.28 -6.86 9.70
N CYS A 428 -25.64 -7.22 8.48
CA CYS A 428 -25.05 -6.61 7.27
C CYS A 428 -25.64 -5.22 6.97
N LYS A 429 -24.97 -4.16 7.42
CA LYS A 429 -25.35 -2.75 7.21
C LYS A 429 -24.34 -2.04 6.31
N PRO A 430 -24.75 -1.49 5.13
CA PRO A 430 -23.84 -0.73 4.29
C PRO A 430 -23.41 0.58 4.99
N MET A 431 -22.12 0.87 4.94
CA MET A 431 -21.49 2.10 5.43
C MET A 431 -20.98 2.98 4.28
N VAL A 432 -20.42 2.37 3.24
CA VAL A 432 -19.95 3.05 2.02
C VAL A 432 -20.43 2.24 0.83
N THR A 433 -21.08 2.88 -0.13
CA THR A 433 -21.65 2.23 -1.32
C THR A 433 -21.18 2.82 -2.64
N GLN A 434 -20.36 3.89 -2.58
CA GLN A 434 -19.92 4.63 -3.76
C GLN A 434 -18.48 5.08 -3.62
N GLY A 435 -17.85 5.31 -4.79
CA GLY A 435 -16.52 5.89 -4.86
C GLY A 435 -15.41 4.93 -4.43
N LEU A 436 -15.64 3.61 -4.42
CA LEU A 436 -14.60 2.59 -4.27
C LEU A 436 -14.48 1.79 -5.58
N SER A 437 -13.28 1.27 -5.84
CA SER A 437 -12.97 0.46 -7.04
C SER A 437 -12.51 -0.94 -6.64
N TYR A 438 -11.53 -1.03 -5.74
CA TYR A 438 -11.06 -2.28 -5.15
C TYR A 438 -10.54 -2.06 -3.73
N PRO A 439 -11.44 -1.95 -2.73
CA PRO A 439 -11.02 -1.70 -1.35
C PRO A 439 -10.24 -2.90 -0.79
N LEU A 440 -9.03 -2.65 -0.28
CA LEU A 440 -8.08 -3.66 0.19
C LEU A 440 -7.96 -3.70 1.72
N ALA A 441 -7.93 -2.52 2.33
CA ALA A 441 -7.76 -2.35 3.76
C ALA A 441 -8.56 -1.14 4.22
N LEU A 442 -8.90 -1.12 5.50
CA LEU A 442 -9.66 -0.04 6.12
C LEU A 442 -9.22 0.14 7.56
N ALA A 443 -9.31 1.36 8.06
CA ALA A 443 -9.11 1.68 9.47
C ALA A 443 -9.81 2.98 9.84
N PHE A 444 -10.14 3.14 11.12
CA PHE A 444 -10.71 4.37 11.66
C PHE A 444 -9.63 5.31 12.17
N ALA A 445 -9.73 6.58 11.77
CA ALA A 445 -8.95 7.67 12.32
C ALA A 445 -9.46 8.09 13.72
N THR A 446 -8.73 9.00 14.38
CA THR A 446 -9.07 9.46 15.73
C THR A 446 -10.36 10.25 15.81
N ASP A 447 -10.76 10.88 14.71
CA ASP A 447 -11.98 11.67 14.53
C ASP A 447 -13.16 10.82 14.02
N ASN A 448 -13.05 9.49 14.09
CA ASN A 448 -14.01 8.51 13.55
C ASN A 448 -14.19 8.56 12.03
N SER A 449 -13.34 9.28 11.28
CA SER A 449 -13.29 9.14 9.83
C SER A 449 -12.84 7.73 9.46
N LEU A 450 -13.51 7.14 8.47
CA LEU A 450 -13.10 5.87 7.88
C LEU A 450 -12.10 6.13 6.76
N ILE A 451 -10.91 5.54 6.86
CA ILE A 451 -9.91 5.56 5.79
C ILE A 451 -9.92 4.19 5.12
N VAL A 452 -10.05 4.17 3.80
CA VAL A 452 -10.04 2.95 2.98
C VAL A 452 -8.88 3.04 1.99
N LEU A 453 -8.02 2.02 2.00
CA LEU A 453 -7.04 1.82 0.95
C LEU A 453 -7.75 1.18 -0.26
N ASP A 454 -7.88 1.95 -1.33
CA ASP A 454 -8.48 1.51 -2.58
C ASP A 454 -7.37 1.12 -3.58
N GLY A 455 -7.19 -0.18 -3.76
CA GLY A 455 -6.20 -0.74 -4.67
C GLY A 455 -6.53 -0.52 -6.14
N GLY A 456 -7.79 -0.26 -6.49
CA GLY A 456 -8.19 0.00 -7.88
C GLY A 456 -7.75 1.40 -8.33
N ASP A 457 -7.78 2.35 -7.40
CA ASP A 457 -7.39 3.74 -7.64
C ASP A 457 -5.99 4.07 -7.10
N HIS A 458 -5.31 3.08 -6.52
CA HIS A 458 -3.99 3.22 -5.89
C HIS A 458 -3.97 4.36 -4.85
N SER A 459 -5.06 4.55 -4.09
CA SER A 459 -5.25 5.73 -3.24
C SER A 459 -5.84 5.37 -1.88
N LEU A 460 -5.65 6.27 -0.92
CA LEU A 460 -6.42 6.27 0.33
C LEU A 460 -7.62 7.20 0.16
N LYS A 461 -8.79 6.73 0.58
CA LYS A 461 -10.06 7.48 0.53
C LYS A 461 -10.59 7.65 1.94
N VAL A 462 -10.92 8.90 2.29
CA VAL A 462 -11.43 9.27 3.60
C VAL A 462 -12.93 9.51 3.49
N TYR A 463 -13.68 8.87 4.38
CA TYR A 463 -15.12 8.96 4.49
C TYR A 463 -15.50 9.45 5.88
N THR A 464 -16.47 10.36 5.96
CA THR A 464 -16.92 10.97 7.22
C THR A 464 -18.43 10.87 7.37
N ALA A 465 -18.92 10.88 8.61
CA ALA A 465 -20.35 11.08 8.85
C ALA A 465 -20.72 12.51 8.43
N SER A 466 -21.91 12.67 7.84
CA SER A 466 -22.49 13.97 7.45
C SER A 466 -22.91 14.79 8.66
#